data_AF-A0A5K7ZEA2-F1
#
_entry.id   AF-A0A5K7ZEA2-F1
#
_cell.length_a   1.000
_cell.length_b   1.000
_cell.length_c   1.000
_cell.angle_alpha   90.00
_cell.angle_beta   90.00
_cell.angle_gamma   90.00
#
_symmetry.space_group_name_H-M   'P 1'
#
loop_
_entity.id
_entity.type
_entity.pdbx_description
1 polymer ?
#
loop_
_entity_poly.entity_id
_entity_poly.type
_entity_poly.pdbx_seq_one_letter_code
_entity_poly.pdbx_strand_id
1 'polypeptide(L)'
;MEESEYSKLAIEAVKRDQPQAQNLWVPYVFKDDFYGGTLVIVRFQSDDGRDMQNNVFFDRDDRPGVYYRTEDLAKALSGRKSISPVSRFLQDTGITGFIAVLITLTIIYLVINDPAAKVPDIMANALGVILGFYFGTKVKK
;
A
#
# COMPACT_ATOMS: atom_id res chain seq x y z
N MET A 1 -5.98 -13.25 1.06
CA MET A 1 -6.21 -14.12 2.24
C MET A 1 -6.77 -13.31 3.42
N GLU A 2 -7.33 -13.99 4.43
CA GLU A 2 -7.73 -13.35 5.70
C GLU A 2 -6.51 -13.13 6.63
N GLU A 3 -6.59 -12.19 7.57
CA GLU A 3 -5.50 -11.95 8.55
C GLU A 3 -5.15 -13.19 9.37
N SER A 4 -6.17 -14.01 9.68
CA SER A 4 -6.03 -15.27 10.39
C SER A 4 -5.21 -16.30 9.60
N GLU A 5 -5.31 -16.26 8.27
CA GLU A 5 -4.60 -17.15 7.34
C GLU A 5 -3.15 -16.70 7.14
N TYR A 6 -2.92 -15.39 6.93
CA TYR A 6 -1.56 -14.82 6.89
C TYR A 6 -0.78 -15.11 8.17
N SER A 7 -1.45 -15.01 9.33
CA SER A 7 -0.82 -15.29 10.62
C SER A 7 -0.35 -16.75 10.74
N LYS A 8 -1.17 -17.71 10.30
CA LYS A 8 -0.82 -19.14 10.30
C LYS A 8 0.36 -19.41 9.37
N LEU A 9 0.28 -18.94 8.12
CA LEU A 9 1.33 -19.14 7.13
C LEU A 9 2.65 -18.48 7.55
N ALA A 10 2.59 -17.32 8.21
CA ALA A 10 3.78 -16.64 8.72
C ALA A 10 4.45 -17.44 9.84
N ILE A 11 3.66 -17.97 10.78
CA ILE A 11 4.17 -18.85 11.85
C ILE A 11 4.80 -20.11 11.25
N GLU A 12 4.17 -20.74 10.24
CA GLU A 12 4.72 -21.91 9.57
C GLU A 12 6.03 -21.61 8.84
N ALA A 13 6.10 -20.47 8.14
CA ALA A 13 7.32 -20.03 7.46
C ALA A 13 8.47 -19.81 8.46
N VAL A 14 8.19 -19.17 9.60
CA VAL A 14 9.19 -18.96 10.67
C VAL A 14 9.61 -20.29 11.30
N LYS A 15 8.68 -21.22 11.57
CA LYS A 15 9.02 -22.56 12.11
C LYS A 15 9.90 -23.37 11.15
N ARG A 16 9.69 -23.24 9.84
CA ARG A 16 10.52 -23.93 8.84
C ARG A 16 11.95 -23.39 8.83
N ASP A 17 12.12 -22.07 8.93
CA ASP A 17 13.43 -21.42 8.94
C ASP A 17 14.14 -21.53 10.29
N GLN A 18 13.38 -21.57 11.39
CA GLN A 18 13.87 -21.64 12.77
C GLN A 18 13.06 -22.68 13.57
N PRO A 19 13.37 -23.98 13.42
CA PRO A 19 12.68 -25.07 14.13
C PRO A 19 12.72 -24.96 15.65
N GLN A 20 13.72 -24.26 16.18
CA GLN A 20 13.91 -23.99 17.60
C GLN A 20 13.04 -22.85 18.16
N ALA A 21 12.25 -22.17 17.32
CA ALA A 21 11.35 -21.12 17.78
C ALA A 21 10.25 -21.70 18.68
N GLN A 22 10.15 -21.20 19.91
CA GLN A 22 9.14 -21.59 20.89
C GLN A 22 8.15 -20.44 21.09
N ASN A 23 6.92 -20.76 21.53
CA ASN A 23 5.89 -19.78 21.84
C ASN A 23 5.74 -18.73 20.72
N LEU A 24 5.37 -19.12 19.50
CA LEU A 24 5.22 -18.16 18.40
C LEU A 24 3.86 -17.44 18.49
N TRP A 25 3.85 -16.13 18.32
CA TRP A 25 2.62 -15.34 18.18
C TRP A 25 2.80 -14.18 17.18
N VAL A 26 1.67 -13.71 16.66
CA VAL A 26 1.62 -12.61 15.69
C VAL A 26 0.99 -11.39 16.37
N PRO A 27 1.78 -10.40 16.80
CA PRO A 27 1.23 -9.17 17.36
C PRO A 27 0.58 -8.25 16.32
N TYR A 28 1.06 -8.27 15.07
CA TYR A 28 0.62 -7.33 14.03
C TYR A 28 0.60 -7.96 12.64
N VAL A 29 -0.45 -7.61 11.89
CA VAL A 29 -0.61 -7.88 10.46
C VAL A 29 -0.90 -6.56 9.76
N PHE A 30 -0.04 -6.17 8.83
CA PHE A 30 -0.21 -5.00 7.97
C PHE A 30 -0.62 -5.50 6.58
N LYS A 31 -1.93 -5.67 6.38
CA LYS A 31 -2.49 -6.21 5.15
C LYS A 31 -2.54 -5.14 4.07
N ASP A 32 -1.97 -5.44 2.90
CA ASP A 32 -1.94 -4.60 1.69
C ASP A 32 -1.34 -3.18 1.85
N ASP A 33 -0.98 -2.78 3.06
CA ASP A 33 -0.46 -1.47 3.42
C ASP A 33 1.07 -1.35 3.26
N PHE A 34 1.76 -2.46 3.01
CA PHE A 34 3.23 -2.51 3.03
C PHE A 34 3.80 -2.88 1.66
N TYR A 35 4.27 -1.88 0.89
CA TYR A 35 4.88 -2.07 -0.44
C TYR A 35 4.01 -2.89 -1.43
N GLY A 36 2.69 -2.84 -1.28
CA GLY A 36 1.74 -3.59 -2.12
C GLY A 36 1.77 -5.10 -1.89
N GLY A 37 2.16 -5.51 -0.68
CA GLY A 37 2.01 -6.86 -0.14
C GLY A 37 1.60 -6.79 1.32
N THR A 38 1.65 -7.93 2.02
CA THR A 38 1.25 -8.03 3.43
C THR A 38 2.47 -8.28 4.30
N LEU A 39 2.66 -7.47 5.34
CA LEU A 39 3.72 -7.66 6.34
C LEU A 39 3.14 -8.24 7.62
N VAL A 40 3.68 -9.35 8.08
CA VAL A 40 3.33 -9.99 9.34
C VAL A 40 4.53 -9.96 10.27
N ILE A 41 4.34 -9.49 11.49
CA ILE A 41 5.37 -9.54 12.53
C ILE A 41 5.15 -10.81 13.32
N VAL A 42 6.17 -11.67 13.41
CA VAL A 42 6.12 -12.89 14.21
C VAL A 42 7.11 -12.74 15.36
N ARG A 43 6.62 -12.85 16.59
CA ARG A 43 7.45 -12.90 17.79
C ARG A 43 7.49 -14.32 18.36
N PHE A 44 8.62 -14.68 18.93
CA PHE A 44 8.84 -16.00 19.50
C PHE A 44 9.97 -15.95 20.53
N GLN A 45 10.07 -17.00 21.34
CA GLN A 45 11.19 -17.22 22.25
C GLN A 45 12.18 -18.18 21.63
N SER A 46 13.45 -17.82 21.68
CA SER A 46 14.54 -18.74 21.32
C SER A 46 14.89 -19.69 22.47
N ASP A 47 15.67 -20.73 22.21
CA ASP A 47 16.04 -21.75 23.21
C ASP A 47 16.77 -21.18 24.44
N ASP A 48 17.42 -20.03 24.31
CA ASP A 48 18.07 -19.33 25.43
C ASP A 48 17.13 -18.40 26.22
N GLY A 49 15.84 -18.44 25.90
CA GLY A 49 14.79 -17.66 26.54
C GLY A 49 14.71 -16.21 26.07
N ARG A 50 15.51 -15.79 25.08
CA ARG A 50 15.40 -14.44 24.53
C ARG A 50 14.20 -14.31 23.60
N ASP A 51 13.47 -13.22 23.78
CA ASP A 51 12.43 -12.79 22.84
C ASP A 51 13.08 -12.33 21.53
N MET A 52 12.61 -12.92 20.44
CA MET A 52 13.04 -12.64 19.09
C MET A 52 11.85 -12.21 18.23
N GLN A 53 12.16 -11.51 17.15
CA GLN A 53 11.17 -11.03 16.19
C GLN A 53 11.67 -11.28 14.77
N ASN A 54 10.83 -11.90 13.95
CA ASN A 54 11.02 -12.00 12.51
C ASN A 54 9.93 -11.20 11.80
N ASN A 55 10.30 -10.59 10.67
CA ASN A 55 9.37 -9.95 9.76
C ASN A 55 9.07 -10.94 8.63
N VAL A 56 7.80 -11.28 8.40
CA VAL A 56 7.38 -12.13 7.28
C VAL A 56 6.65 -11.25 6.28
N PHE A 57 7.20 -11.13 5.08
CA PHE A 57 6.59 -10.35 4.01
C PHE A 57 6.02 -11.29 2.94
N PHE A 58 4.73 -11.17 2.69
CA PHE A 58 4.03 -11.81 1.59
C PHE A 58 4.01 -10.86 0.40
N ASP A 59 4.59 -11.31 -0.72
CA ASP A 59 4.52 -10.56 -1.96
C ASP A 59 3.15 -10.67 -2.64
N ARG A 60 3.02 -10.09 -3.84
CA ARG A 60 1.77 -10.10 -4.61
C ARG A 60 1.31 -11.49 -5.03
N ASP A 61 2.23 -12.47 -5.05
CA ASP A 61 1.93 -13.87 -5.34
C ASP A 61 1.69 -14.67 -4.05
N ASP A 62 1.48 -13.97 -2.92
CA ASP A 62 1.28 -14.52 -1.58
C ASP A 62 2.43 -15.45 -1.12
N ARG A 63 3.65 -15.23 -1.63
CA ARG A 63 4.82 -16.03 -1.22
C ARG A 63 5.48 -15.43 0.02
N PRO A 64 5.66 -16.19 1.11
CA PRO A 64 6.28 -15.69 2.32
C PRO A 64 7.81 -15.63 2.18
N GLY A 65 8.38 -14.45 2.40
CA GLY A 65 9.80 -14.26 2.70
C GLY A 65 9.99 -13.95 4.18
N VAL A 66 10.88 -14.68 4.86
CA VAL A 66 11.22 -14.47 6.27
C VAL A 66 12.48 -13.62 6.37
N TYR A 67 12.42 -12.56 7.19
CA TYR A 67 13.51 -11.61 7.39
C TYR A 67 13.78 -11.43 8.88
N TYR A 68 14.96 -11.83 9.32
CA TYR A 68 15.38 -11.76 10.73
C TYR A 68 15.57 -10.33 11.22
N ARG A 69 15.99 -9.44 10.31
CA ARG A 69 16.26 -8.03 10.62
C ARG A 69 15.45 -7.12 9.70
N THR A 70 15.10 -5.95 10.22
CA THR A 70 14.38 -4.93 9.45
C THR A 70 15.23 -4.43 8.28
N GLU A 71 16.56 -4.42 8.43
CA GLU A 71 17.50 -4.05 7.38
C GLU A 71 17.49 -5.03 6.20
N ASP A 72 17.35 -6.33 6.47
CA ASP A 72 17.28 -7.36 5.42
C ASP A 72 16.00 -7.22 4.61
N LEU A 73 14.88 -6.97 5.30
CA LEU A 73 13.61 -6.65 4.67
C LEU A 73 13.73 -5.37 3.83
N ALA A 74 14.29 -4.29 4.39
CA ALA A 74 14.47 -3.03 3.68
C ALA A 74 15.33 -3.20 2.43
N LYS A 75 16.40 -4.01 2.49
CA LYS A 75 17.27 -4.33 1.35
C LYS A 75 16.55 -5.17 0.29
N ALA A 76 15.72 -6.13 0.71
CA ALA A 76 14.91 -6.92 -0.21
C ALA A 76 13.84 -6.10 -0.92
N LEU A 77 13.31 -5.07 -0.24
CA LEU A 77 12.30 -4.17 -0.80
C LEU A 77 12.88 -3.03 -1.63
N SER A 78 14.08 -2.53 -1.31
CA SER A 78 14.71 -1.43 -2.05
C SER A 78 15.04 -1.78 -3.50
N GLY A 79 15.29 -3.07 -3.78
CA GLY A 79 15.48 -3.58 -5.14
C GLY A 79 14.17 -3.78 -5.93
N ARG A 80 13.01 -3.79 -5.26
CA ARG A 80 11.71 -3.91 -5.92
C ARG A 80 11.30 -2.52 -6.40
N LYS A 81 11.03 -2.37 -7.70
CA LYS A 81 10.51 -1.13 -8.31
C LYS A 81 9.42 -0.57 -7.41
N SER A 82 9.67 0.61 -6.83
CA SER A 82 8.68 1.31 -6.03
C SER A 82 7.39 1.42 -6.84
N ILE A 83 6.26 1.20 -6.18
CA ILE A 83 4.95 1.50 -6.76
C ILE A 83 5.04 2.96 -7.21
N SER A 84 4.93 3.19 -8.52
CA SER A 84 5.07 4.52 -9.13
C SER A 84 4.19 5.51 -8.35
N PRO A 85 4.66 6.74 -8.07
CA PRO A 85 3.86 7.77 -7.40
C PRO A 85 2.47 7.93 -8.03
N VAL A 86 2.37 7.71 -9.34
CA VAL A 86 1.12 7.73 -10.12
C VAL A 86 0.19 6.57 -9.72
N SER A 87 0.72 5.35 -9.58
CA SER A 87 -0.10 4.20 -9.14
C SER A 87 -0.56 4.33 -7.69
N ARG A 88 0.23 4.96 -6.82
CA ARG A 88 -0.18 5.23 -5.43
C ARG A 88 -1.28 6.28 -5.39
N PHE A 89 -1.13 7.36 -6.17
CA PHE A 89 -2.17 8.37 -6.35
C PHE A 89 -3.48 7.77 -6.89
N LEU A 90 -3.41 6.87 -7.87
CA LEU A 90 -4.56 6.18 -8.44
C LEU A 90 -5.26 5.24 -7.43
N GLN A 91 -4.50 4.59 -6.54
CA GLN A 91 -5.06 3.78 -5.45
C GLN A 91 -5.76 4.66 -4.39
N ASP A 92 -5.15 5.78 -3.99
CA ASP A 92 -5.65 6.64 -2.91
C ASP A 92 -6.83 7.53 -3.33
N THR A 93 -6.84 8.01 -4.59
CA THR A 93 -7.87 8.94 -5.09
C THR A 93 -8.88 8.30 -6.05
N GLY A 94 -8.60 7.08 -6.50
CA GLY A 94 -9.42 6.38 -7.49
C GLY A 94 -9.41 7.05 -8.87
N ILE A 95 -10.19 6.48 -9.79
CA ILE A 95 -10.34 6.97 -11.17
C ILE A 95 -10.84 8.42 -11.20
N THR A 96 -11.69 8.81 -10.24
CA THR A 96 -12.30 10.14 -10.17
C THR A 96 -11.29 11.25 -9.88
N GLY A 97 -10.34 11.03 -8.97
CA GLY A 97 -9.27 12.00 -8.68
C GLY A 97 -8.34 12.20 -9.87
N PHE A 98 -8.03 11.12 -10.58
CA PHE A 98 -7.22 11.20 -11.80
C PHE A 98 -7.90 11.99 -12.92
N ILE A 99 -9.20 11.79 -13.14
CA ILE A 99 -9.98 12.58 -14.12
C ILE A 99 -9.99 14.07 -13.73
N ALA A 100 -10.13 14.39 -12.44
CA ALA A 100 -10.08 15.77 -11.95
C ALA A 100 -8.75 16.46 -12.27
N VAL A 101 -7.63 15.77 -12.05
CA VAL A 101 -6.28 16.28 -12.36
C VAL A 101 -6.11 16.49 -13.87
N LEU A 102 -6.55 15.55 -14.70
CA LEU A 102 -6.47 15.69 -16.16
C LEU A 102 -7.27 16.89 -16.68
N ILE A 103 -8.49 17.09 -16.19
CA ILE A 103 -9.32 18.24 -16.57
C ILE A 103 -8.66 19.54 -16.13
N THR A 104 -8.13 19.58 -14.90
CA THR A 104 -7.42 20.76 -14.38
C THR A 104 -6.19 21.10 -15.22
N LEU A 105 -5.37 20.10 -15.58
CA LEU A 105 -4.22 20.29 -16.46
C LEU A 105 -4.63 20.78 -17.86
N THR A 106 -5.75 20.27 -18.39
CA THR A 106 -6.28 20.68 -19.70
C THR A 106 -6.73 22.14 -19.68
N ILE A 107 -7.39 22.57 -18.60
CA ILE A 107 -7.79 23.97 -18.40
C ILE A 107 -6.56 24.87 -18.27
N ILE A 108 -5.57 24.47 -17.46
CA ILE A 108 -4.31 25.23 -17.30
C ILE A 108 -3.60 25.37 -18.66
N TYR A 109 -3.51 24.28 -19.43
CA TYR A 109 -2.91 24.30 -20.76
C TYR A 109 -3.64 25.25 -21.72
N LEU A 110 -4.98 25.18 -21.76
CA LEU A 110 -5.81 26.08 -22.57
C LEU A 110 -5.60 27.55 -22.19
N VAL A 111 -5.57 27.87 -20.90
CA VAL A 111 -5.39 29.24 -20.40
C VAL A 111 -3.98 29.77 -20.69
N ILE A 112 -2.94 28.93 -20.62
CA ILE A 112 -1.57 29.33 -20.95
C ILE A 112 -1.42 29.57 -22.45
N ASN A 113 -2.00 28.71 -23.29
CA ASN A 113 -1.79 28.73 -24.73
C ASN A 113 -2.70 29.74 -25.45
N ASP A 114 -3.88 30.01 -24.91
CA ASP A 114 -4.80 31.05 -25.39
C ASP A 114 -5.55 31.69 -24.20
N PRO A 115 -4.98 32.73 -23.57
CA PRO A 115 -5.59 33.39 -22.41
C PRO A 115 -6.91 34.11 -22.72
N ALA A 116 -7.19 34.38 -24.00
CA ALA A 116 -8.42 35.00 -24.46
C ALA A 116 -9.52 33.96 -24.76
N ALA A 117 -9.15 32.68 -24.87
CA ALA A 117 -10.11 31.60 -25.01
C ALA A 117 -10.93 31.50 -23.72
N LYS A 118 -12.25 31.65 -23.87
CA LYS A 118 -13.18 31.33 -22.78
C LYS A 118 -13.08 29.84 -22.48
N VAL A 119 -12.81 29.50 -21.22
CA VAL A 119 -12.89 28.11 -20.76
C VAL A 119 -14.31 27.61 -21.08
N PRO A 120 -14.48 26.51 -21.84
CA PRO A 120 -15.80 26.01 -22.17
C PRO A 120 -16.62 25.70 -20.92
N ASP A 121 -17.87 26.16 -20.86
CA ASP A 121 -18.77 25.95 -19.71
C ASP A 121 -18.91 24.48 -19.32
N ILE A 122 -18.81 23.58 -20.30
CA ILE A 122 -18.83 22.12 -20.12
C ILE A 122 -17.66 21.66 -19.23
N MET A 123 -16.47 22.23 -19.36
CA MET A 123 -15.32 21.86 -18.53
C MET A 123 -15.46 22.36 -17.09
N ALA A 124 -15.97 23.59 -16.91
CA ALA A 124 -16.23 24.14 -15.58
C ALA A 124 -17.31 23.33 -14.84
N ASN A 125 -18.39 22.96 -15.54
CA ASN A 125 -19.45 22.12 -15.01
C ASN A 125 -18.96 20.71 -14.69
N ALA A 126 -18.17 20.10 -15.57
CA ALA A 126 -17.57 18.79 -15.34
C ALA A 126 -16.66 18.79 -14.10
N LEU A 127 -15.84 19.83 -13.93
CA LEU A 127 -14.99 20.00 -12.75
C LEU A 127 -15.83 20.13 -11.47
N GLY A 128 -16.91 20.93 -11.51
CA GLY A 128 -17.84 21.08 -10.39
C GLY A 128 -18.49 19.76 -9.97
N VAL A 129 -18.96 18.96 -10.93
CA VAL A 129 -19.55 17.64 -10.68
C VAL A 129 -18.52 16.67 -10.08
N ILE A 130 -17.30 16.66 -10.61
CA ILE A 130 -16.22 15.79 -10.12
C ILE A 130 -15.78 16.16 -8.71
N LEU A 131 -15.62 17.46 -8.42
CA LEU A 131 -15.31 17.94 -7.07
C LEU A 131 -16.47 17.63 -6.10
N GLY A 132 -17.71 17.84 -6.52
CA GLY A 132 -18.90 17.50 -5.73
C GLY A 132 -18.96 16.01 -5.39
N PHE A 133 -18.68 15.13 -6.34
CA PHE A 133 -18.61 13.68 -6.10
C PHE A 133 -17.42 13.30 -5.21
N TYR A 134 -16.24 13.89 -5.45
CA TYR A 134 -15.03 13.60 -4.67
C TYR A 134 -15.18 14.02 -3.21
N PHE A 135 -15.68 15.22 -2.93
CA PHE A 135 -15.92 15.67 -1.56
C PHE A 135 -17.15 14.99 -0.94
N GLY A 136 -18.21 14.74 -1.72
CA GLY A 136 -19.40 14.03 -1.24
C GLY A 136 -19.14 12.61 -0.79
N THR A 137 -18.23 11.89 -1.45
CA THR A 137 -17.85 10.52 -1.06
C THR A 137 -16.95 10.47 0.18
N LYS A 138 -16.24 11.55 0.52
CA LYS A 138 -15.36 11.63 1.71
C LYS A 138 -16.06 12.09 2.99
N VAL A 139 -17.25 12.69 2.91
CA VAL A 139 -18.01 13.16 4.09
C VAL A 139 -18.79 12.04 4.79
N LYS A 140 -18.93 10.85 4.18
CA LYS A 140 -19.65 9.70 4.76
C LYS A 140 -18.76 8.68 5.50
N LYS A 141 -17.63 9.10 6.05
CA LYS A 141 -16.83 8.28 6.96
C LYS A 141 -16.90 8.81 8.38
#